data_AF-A0AA96U1E9-F1
#
_entry.id   AF-A0AA96U1E9-F1
#
_cell.length_a   1.000
_cell.length_b   1.000
_cell.length_c   1.000
_cell.angle_alpha   90.00
_cell.angle_beta   90.00
_cell.angle_gamma   90.00
#
_symmetry.space_group_name_H-M   'P 1'
#
loop_
_entity.id
_entity.type
_entity.pdbx_description
1 polymer ?
#
loop_
_entity_poly.entity_id
_entity_poly.type
_entity_poly.pdbx_seq_one_letter_code
_entity_poly.pdbx_strand_id
1 'polypeptide(L)'
;MARPATDEHLAPDLAQTRKQWCDHFADDHGRVTAWMFIPHEILEPLMTGRLRHCSIEFADDDPMFRMAYQWMIDVMEASGIPSAKTGVSPWWCWVRAGYGETKPTARCGTDDQLLLELSIPRHELLLSDFDMWHVPLNYWINAEGEAEERFEREINAAGLCIYDDKPLPEPFHSAVQATWLDIFRLDVVNGFTVDFQQKSIQGVFWTLTPDMVKGVVEPAPDFEVDEHEAPVAF
;
A
#
# COMPACT_ATOMS: atom_id res chain seq x y z
N MET A 1 -11.77 21.51 -18.44
CA MET A 1 -10.57 22.12 -19.03
C MET A 1 -9.53 21.02 -19.14
N ALA A 2 -9.15 20.64 -20.35
CA ALA A 2 -8.12 19.62 -20.57
C ALA A 2 -6.75 20.17 -20.15
N ARG A 3 -5.97 19.37 -19.41
CA ARG A 3 -4.58 19.71 -19.04
C ARG A 3 -3.70 19.75 -20.30
N PRO A 4 -2.80 20.73 -20.45
CA PRO A 4 -1.89 20.83 -21.59
C PRO A 4 -0.85 19.71 -21.60
N ALA A 5 -0.56 19.21 -22.80
CA ALA A 5 0.31 18.07 -23.11
C ALA A 5 1.84 18.37 -23.01
N THR A 6 2.29 18.93 -21.87
CA THR A 6 3.73 19.18 -21.62
C THR A 6 4.21 18.81 -20.23
N ASP A 7 3.38 18.27 -19.34
CA ASP A 7 3.90 17.60 -18.15
C ASP A 7 4.41 16.22 -18.60
N GLU A 8 5.70 16.13 -18.92
CA GLU A 8 6.43 14.89 -18.66
C GLU A 8 6.04 14.46 -17.25
N HIS A 9 5.43 13.29 -17.12
CA HIS A 9 5.10 12.70 -15.82
C HIS A 9 6.43 12.36 -15.14
N LEU A 10 7.08 13.37 -14.57
CA LEU A 10 8.33 13.22 -13.85
C LEU A 10 8.04 12.31 -12.66
N ALA A 11 8.70 11.16 -12.65
CA ALA A 11 8.64 10.24 -11.54
C ALA A 11 8.87 11.03 -10.24
N PRO A 12 8.03 10.86 -9.21
CA PRO A 12 8.18 11.60 -7.97
C PRO A 12 9.57 11.32 -7.38
N ASP A 13 10.20 12.35 -6.81
CA ASP A 13 11.33 12.12 -5.90
C ASP A 13 10.78 11.35 -4.70
N LEU A 14 11.07 10.05 -4.65
CA LEU A 14 10.54 9.14 -3.64
C LEU A 14 10.97 9.52 -2.23
N ALA A 15 12.21 10.00 -2.07
CA ALA A 15 12.72 10.40 -0.77
C ALA A 15 12.01 11.67 -0.27
N GLN A 16 11.80 12.65 -1.16
CA GLN A 16 11.05 13.86 -0.85
C GLN A 16 9.57 13.57 -0.59
N THR A 17 8.94 12.75 -1.43
CA THR A 17 7.52 12.36 -1.33
C THR A 17 7.25 11.61 -0.03
N ARG A 18 8.10 10.63 0.30
CA ARG A 18 8.06 9.95 1.59
C ARG A 18 8.16 10.95 2.73
N LYS A 19 9.18 11.82 2.71
CA LYS A 19 9.40 12.80 3.78
C LYS A 19 8.17 13.70 3.97
N GLN A 20 7.58 14.20 2.88
CA GLN A 20 6.39 15.04 2.91
C GLN A 20 5.23 14.36 3.64
N TRP A 21 4.88 13.14 3.25
CA TRP A 21 3.71 12.45 3.83
C TRP A 21 3.98 11.95 5.24
N CYS A 22 5.17 11.41 5.50
CA CYS A 22 5.54 10.98 6.84
C CYS A 22 5.62 12.16 7.82
N ASP A 23 6.04 13.35 7.40
CA ASP A 23 5.99 14.56 8.23
C ASP A 23 4.54 15.04 8.43
N HIS A 24 3.65 14.89 7.44
CA HIS A 24 2.25 15.27 7.55
C HIS A 24 1.50 14.48 8.64
N PHE A 25 1.78 13.17 8.76
CA PHE A 25 1.13 12.29 9.73
C PHE A 25 1.86 12.17 11.07
N ALA A 26 3.05 12.75 11.18
CA ALA A 26 3.85 12.61 12.39
C ALA A 26 3.40 13.58 13.51
N ASP A 27 3.46 13.09 14.73
CA ASP A 27 3.36 13.91 15.94
C ASP A 27 4.63 14.74 16.20
N ASP A 28 4.62 15.53 17.28
CA ASP A 28 5.75 16.36 17.72
C ASP A 28 7.00 15.53 18.08
N HIS A 29 6.86 14.22 18.29
CA HIS A 29 7.95 13.29 18.56
C HIS A 29 8.45 12.59 17.30
N GLY A 30 7.90 12.92 16.13
CA GLY A 30 8.27 12.33 14.86
C GLY A 30 7.79 10.89 14.70
N ARG A 31 6.64 10.55 15.30
CA ARG A 31 6.02 9.23 15.19
C ARG A 31 4.65 9.33 14.52
N VAL A 32 4.33 8.31 13.73
CA VAL A 32 3.04 8.16 13.06
C VAL A 32 2.22 7.12 13.81
N THR A 33 0.98 7.45 14.14
CA THR A 33 0.01 6.49 14.66
C THR A 33 -0.48 5.61 13.52
N ALA A 34 -0.46 4.30 13.72
CA ALA A 34 -0.88 3.33 12.72
C ALA A 34 -1.58 2.14 13.37
N TRP A 35 -2.25 1.32 12.56
CA TRP A 35 -2.96 0.13 13.00
C TRP A 35 -2.65 -1.06 12.10
N MET A 36 -2.57 -2.25 12.69
CA MET A 36 -2.40 -3.48 11.91
C MET A 36 -3.20 -4.61 12.53
N PHE A 37 -3.77 -5.47 11.69
CA PHE A 37 -4.33 -6.74 12.14
C PHE A 37 -3.21 -7.78 12.17
N ILE A 38 -3.19 -8.58 13.23
CA ILE A 38 -2.27 -9.70 13.38
C ILE A 38 -3.03 -10.95 13.81
N PRO A 39 -2.59 -12.15 13.40
CA PRO A 39 -3.03 -13.39 14.02
C PRO A 39 -2.71 -13.39 15.53
N HIS A 40 -3.62 -13.92 16.36
CA HIS A 40 -3.40 -13.97 17.81
C HIS A 40 -2.08 -14.66 18.20
N GLU A 41 -1.72 -15.73 17.49
CA GLU A 41 -0.49 -16.53 17.72
C GLU A 41 0.82 -15.75 17.59
N ILE A 42 0.83 -14.64 16.84
CA ILE A 42 2.06 -13.85 16.65
C ILE A 42 2.25 -12.77 17.71
N LEU A 43 1.24 -12.50 18.55
CA LEU A 43 1.32 -11.47 19.59
C LEU A 43 2.45 -11.75 20.59
N GLU A 44 2.52 -12.96 21.15
CA GLU A 44 3.53 -13.28 22.16
C GLU A 44 4.96 -13.27 21.58
N PRO A 45 5.24 -13.88 20.40
CA PRO A 45 6.54 -13.76 19.75
C PRO A 45 6.92 -12.31 19.44
N LEU A 46 5.94 -11.49 19.04
CA LEU A 46 6.14 -10.07 18.81
C LEU A 46 6.52 -9.35 20.11
N MET A 47 5.72 -9.49 21.18
CA MET A 47 5.92 -8.78 22.44
C MET A 47 7.21 -9.20 23.18
N THR A 48 7.68 -10.44 22.96
CA THR A 48 8.98 -10.90 23.46
C THR A 48 10.16 -10.51 22.55
N GLY A 49 9.88 -9.89 21.40
CA GLY A 49 10.88 -9.47 20.42
C GLY A 49 11.51 -10.63 19.65
N ARG A 50 10.94 -11.84 19.74
CA ARG A 50 11.34 -13.03 18.97
C ARG A 50 10.90 -12.94 17.51
N LEU A 51 9.79 -12.25 17.25
CA LEU A 51 9.33 -11.88 15.92
C LEU A 51 9.48 -10.37 15.74
N ARG A 52 10.22 -9.97 14.71
CA ARG A 52 10.40 -8.55 14.34
C ARG A 52 10.21 -8.27 12.85
N HIS A 53 10.35 -9.28 12.02
CA HIS A 53 10.31 -9.18 10.56
C HIS A 53 9.35 -10.24 10.04
N CYS A 54 8.61 -9.92 8.99
CA CYS A 54 7.77 -10.89 8.30
C CYS A 54 8.63 -11.69 7.31
N SER A 55 8.53 -13.03 7.32
CA SER A 55 9.18 -13.85 6.29
C SER A 55 8.47 -13.63 4.95
N ILE A 56 9.23 -13.48 3.86
CA ILE A 56 8.64 -13.41 2.52
C ILE A 56 7.89 -14.70 2.14
N GLU A 57 8.17 -15.81 2.82
CA GLU A 57 7.50 -17.10 2.63
C GLU A 57 6.01 -17.09 3.01
N PHE A 58 5.56 -16.08 3.75
CA PHE A 58 4.14 -15.88 4.05
C PHE A 58 3.42 -14.98 3.03
N ALA A 59 4.14 -14.41 2.07
CA ALA A 59 3.53 -13.68 0.97
C ALA A 59 2.85 -14.66 0.01
N ASP A 60 1.86 -14.18 -0.72
CA ASP A 60 1.18 -14.97 -1.75
C ASP A 60 2.17 -15.48 -2.80
N ASP A 61 1.95 -16.72 -3.24
CA ASP A 61 2.80 -17.41 -4.21
C ASP A 61 2.48 -17.03 -5.66
N ASP A 62 1.39 -16.29 -5.89
CA ASP A 62 1.04 -15.77 -7.21
C ASP A 62 2.19 -14.94 -7.81
N PRO A 63 2.66 -15.27 -9.02
CA PRO A 63 3.78 -14.56 -9.65
C PRO A 63 3.56 -13.05 -9.80
N MET A 64 2.33 -12.58 -10.04
CA MET A 64 2.02 -11.16 -10.14
C MET A 64 2.09 -10.47 -8.80
N PHE A 65 1.63 -11.13 -7.74
CA PHE A 65 1.75 -10.58 -6.39
C PHE A 65 3.22 -10.50 -6.01
N ARG A 66 4.00 -11.56 -6.22
CA ARG A 66 5.45 -11.55 -5.97
C ARG A 66 6.18 -10.42 -6.68
N MET A 67 5.85 -10.15 -7.94
CA MET A 67 6.42 -9.03 -8.70
C MET A 67 6.01 -7.67 -8.10
N ALA A 68 4.74 -7.47 -7.75
CA ALA A 68 4.28 -6.22 -7.12
C ALA A 68 4.92 -5.99 -5.74
N TYR A 69 5.06 -7.04 -4.93
CA TYR A 69 5.76 -6.98 -3.65
C TYR A 69 7.25 -6.69 -3.84
N GLN A 70 7.92 -7.36 -4.79
CA GLN A 70 9.31 -7.05 -5.10
C GLN A 70 9.49 -5.59 -5.56
N TRP A 71 8.59 -5.08 -6.39
CA TRP A 71 8.58 -3.67 -6.79
C TRP A 71 8.44 -2.73 -5.58
N MET A 72 7.54 -3.03 -4.63
CA MET A 72 7.43 -2.23 -3.39
C MET A 72 8.71 -2.27 -2.56
N ILE A 73 9.38 -3.43 -2.46
CA ILE A 73 10.68 -3.56 -1.80
C ILE A 73 11.71 -2.64 -2.46
N ASP A 74 11.83 -2.68 -3.78
CA ASP A 74 12.78 -1.86 -4.54
C ASP A 74 12.48 -0.36 -4.34
N VAL A 75 11.20 0.03 -4.30
CA VAL A 75 10.78 1.41 -4.01
C VAL A 75 11.11 1.80 -2.57
N MET A 76 10.91 0.93 -1.59
CA MET A 76 11.31 1.20 -0.20
C MET A 76 12.81 1.48 -0.12
N GLU A 77 13.64 0.66 -0.77
CA GLU A 77 15.09 0.88 -0.85
C GLU A 77 15.42 2.22 -1.52
N ALA A 78 14.83 2.50 -2.69
CA ALA A 78 15.04 3.74 -3.43
C ALA A 78 14.56 4.99 -2.67
N SER A 79 13.53 4.87 -1.83
CA SER A 79 13.05 5.95 -0.96
C SER A 79 13.97 6.22 0.23
N GLY A 80 14.96 5.35 0.47
CA GLY A 80 15.91 5.44 1.59
C GLY A 80 15.44 4.70 2.84
N ILE A 81 14.67 3.61 2.69
CA ILE A 81 14.33 2.65 3.75
C ILE A 81 14.83 1.26 3.33
N PRO A 82 16.15 1.00 3.35
CA PRO A 82 16.65 -0.32 2.98
C PRO A 82 16.25 -1.37 4.02
N SER A 83 15.96 -2.59 3.55
CA SER A 83 15.79 -3.71 4.48
C SER A 83 17.11 -4.06 5.17
N ALA A 84 17.05 -4.37 6.45
CA ALA A 84 18.20 -4.89 7.19
C ALA A 84 18.47 -6.38 6.91
N LYS A 85 17.56 -7.08 6.23
CA LYS A 85 17.61 -8.54 6.02
C LYS A 85 17.10 -8.95 4.64
N THR A 86 17.72 -9.97 4.05
CA THR A 86 17.20 -10.63 2.85
C THR A 86 16.06 -11.58 3.18
N GLY A 87 15.13 -11.79 2.26
CA GLY A 87 14.05 -12.79 2.42
C GLY A 87 12.96 -12.36 3.40
N VAL A 88 12.83 -11.06 3.66
CA VAL A 88 11.75 -10.52 4.49
C VAL A 88 10.77 -9.73 3.63
N SER A 89 9.51 -9.75 4.03
CA SER A 89 8.46 -8.89 3.48
C SER A 89 8.26 -7.69 4.41
N PRO A 90 7.87 -6.51 3.89
CA PRO A 90 7.47 -5.41 4.75
C PRO A 90 6.22 -5.77 5.57
N TRP A 91 6.13 -5.20 6.77
CA TRP A 91 4.88 -5.12 7.50
C TRP A 91 3.99 -4.06 6.87
N TRP A 92 2.69 -4.33 6.82
CA TRP A 92 1.68 -3.41 6.35
C TRP A 92 0.86 -2.89 7.52
N CYS A 93 0.58 -1.59 7.51
CA CYS A 93 -0.27 -0.95 8.50
C CYS A 93 -1.15 0.11 7.85
N TRP A 94 -2.28 0.40 8.48
CA TRP A 94 -3.15 1.52 8.16
C TRP A 94 -2.73 2.76 8.94
N VAL A 95 -2.62 3.90 8.27
CA VAL A 95 -2.48 5.22 8.92
C VAL A 95 -3.82 5.97 8.92
N ARG A 96 -4.69 5.64 7.96
CA ARG A 96 -6.07 6.12 7.89
C ARG A 96 -6.90 5.10 7.10
N ALA A 97 -8.12 4.81 7.54
CA ALA A 97 -8.99 3.84 6.87
C ALA A 97 -10.36 4.46 6.55
N GLY A 98 -10.92 4.19 5.36
CA GLY A 98 -12.36 4.38 5.08
C GLY A 98 -12.87 5.82 5.06
N TYR A 99 -12.61 6.57 3.99
CA TYR A 99 -13.33 7.82 3.66
C TYR A 99 -13.40 8.88 4.79
N GLY A 100 -12.40 8.93 5.66
CA GLY A 100 -12.27 9.94 6.72
C GLY A 100 -12.17 9.41 8.14
N GLU A 101 -12.29 8.10 8.38
CA GLU A 101 -12.02 7.54 9.70
C GLU A 101 -10.51 7.42 9.97
N THR A 102 -10.10 7.70 11.20
CA THR A 102 -8.68 7.62 11.58
C THR A 102 -8.21 6.18 11.79
N LYS A 103 -9.10 5.29 12.24
CA LYS A 103 -8.77 3.93 12.71
C LYS A 103 -9.59 2.88 11.93
N PRO A 104 -8.99 1.78 11.43
CA PRO A 104 -9.75 0.66 10.91
C PRO A 104 -10.68 0.12 11.99
N THR A 105 -11.96 -0.05 11.67
CA THR A 105 -12.87 -0.68 12.63
C THR A 105 -12.44 -2.12 12.87
N ALA A 106 -12.49 -2.59 14.13
CA ALA A 106 -12.11 -3.97 14.47
C ALA A 106 -12.95 -5.04 13.75
N ARG A 107 -14.08 -4.63 13.14
CA ARG A 107 -14.94 -5.46 12.27
C ARG A 107 -14.30 -5.81 10.93
N CYS A 108 -13.16 -5.23 10.58
CA CYS A 108 -12.41 -5.54 9.36
C CYS A 108 -11.43 -6.70 9.52
N GLY A 109 -11.22 -7.21 10.74
CA GLY A 109 -10.44 -8.42 11.00
C GLY A 109 -11.32 -9.67 10.96
N THR A 110 -10.70 -10.84 10.80
CA THR A 110 -11.39 -12.12 11.04
C THR A 110 -11.48 -12.38 12.56
N ASP A 111 -12.37 -13.27 13.00
CA ASP A 111 -12.65 -13.56 14.42
C ASP A 111 -11.39 -13.88 15.26
N ASP A 112 -10.33 -14.37 14.61
CA ASP A 112 -9.05 -14.76 15.24
C ASP A 112 -7.92 -13.69 15.14
N GLN A 113 -8.22 -12.48 14.67
CA GLN A 113 -7.24 -11.41 14.49
C GLN A 113 -7.32 -10.31 15.55
N LEU A 114 -6.17 -9.91 16.08
CA LEU A 114 -6.04 -8.76 16.99
C LEU A 114 -5.72 -7.50 16.21
N LEU A 115 -6.29 -6.37 16.63
CA LEU A 115 -5.93 -5.05 16.13
C LEU A 115 -4.88 -4.42 17.04
N LEU A 116 -3.67 -4.24 16.51
CA LEU A 116 -2.63 -3.45 17.17
C LEU A 116 -2.82 -1.98 16.86
N GLU A 117 -2.62 -1.15 17.88
CA GLU A 117 -2.32 0.27 17.73
C GLU A 117 -0.82 0.47 17.88
N LEU A 118 -0.23 1.13 16.91
CA LEU A 118 1.19 1.35 16.78
C LEU A 118 1.53 2.83 16.80
N SER A 119 2.73 3.14 17.27
CA SER A 119 3.40 4.41 17.06
C SER A 119 4.73 4.09 16.40
N ILE A 120 4.91 4.46 15.12
CA ILE A 120 6.07 4.07 14.30
C ILE A 120 6.93 5.31 14.02
N PRO A 121 8.27 5.24 14.12
CA PRO A 121 9.13 6.35 13.73
C PRO A 121 8.90 6.73 12.26
N ARG A 122 8.61 8.00 11.98
CA ARG A 122 8.21 8.44 10.64
C ARG A 122 9.23 8.14 9.53
N HIS A 123 10.51 8.03 9.89
CA HIS A 123 11.58 7.74 8.95
C HIS A 123 11.69 6.25 8.55
N GLU A 124 10.95 5.37 9.24
CA GLU A 124 10.88 3.93 8.93
C GLU A 124 9.68 3.58 8.03
N LEU A 125 8.82 4.55 7.72
CA LEU A 125 7.59 4.36 6.96
C LEU A 125 7.70 4.87 5.53
N LEU A 126 7.06 4.15 4.62
CA LEU A 126 6.67 4.63 3.30
C LEU A 126 5.14 4.53 3.19
N LEU A 127 4.48 5.65 2.91
CA LEU A 127 3.01 5.74 2.85
C LEU A 127 2.50 5.73 1.42
N SER A 128 1.42 4.98 1.16
CA SER A 128 0.78 4.89 -0.15
C SER A 128 -0.74 4.92 -0.04
N ASP A 129 -1.38 5.27 -1.15
CA ASP A 129 -2.81 5.16 -1.35
C ASP A 129 -3.17 3.67 -1.40
N PHE A 130 -3.99 3.23 -0.44
CA PHE A 130 -4.42 1.83 -0.37
C PHE A 130 -5.25 1.45 -1.58
N ASP A 131 -6.16 2.35 -1.99
CA ASP A 131 -7.11 2.04 -3.06
C ASP A 131 -6.36 1.87 -4.37
N MET A 132 -5.23 2.56 -4.60
CA MET A 132 -4.42 2.38 -5.81
C MET A 132 -3.55 1.13 -5.83
N TRP A 133 -3.44 0.38 -4.73
CA TRP A 133 -2.59 -0.82 -4.67
C TRP A 133 -3.01 -1.91 -5.66
N HIS A 134 -4.28 -1.90 -6.09
CA HIS A 134 -4.77 -2.80 -7.13
C HIS A 134 -4.05 -2.61 -8.49
N VAL A 135 -3.50 -1.42 -8.78
CA VAL A 135 -2.83 -1.14 -10.05
C VAL A 135 -1.55 -1.98 -10.21
N PRO A 136 -0.58 -1.94 -9.26
CA PRO A 136 0.56 -2.86 -9.25
C PRO A 136 0.15 -4.34 -9.23
N LEU A 137 -0.82 -4.70 -8.38
CA LEU A 137 -1.22 -6.11 -8.21
C LEU A 137 -1.78 -6.73 -9.49
N ASN A 138 -2.45 -5.94 -10.33
CA ASN A 138 -3.05 -6.41 -11.57
C ASN A 138 -2.19 -6.16 -12.83
N TYR A 139 -0.97 -5.63 -12.66
CA TYR A 139 -0.12 -5.18 -13.77
C TYR A 139 -0.86 -4.20 -14.69
N TRP A 140 -1.50 -3.18 -14.11
CA TRP A 140 -2.20 -2.14 -14.87
C TRP A 140 -1.33 -0.89 -15.02
N ILE A 141 -1.62 -0.07 -16.02
CA ILE A 141 -1.06 1.28 -16.11
C ILE A 141 -1.96 2.26 -15.37
N ASN A 142 -1.38 3.18 -14.61
CA ASN A 142 -2.11 4.33 -14.07
C ASN A 142 -2.03 5.48 -15.08
N ALA A 143 -2.81 5.40 -16.15
CA ALA A 143 -2.90 6.44 -17.17
C ALA A 143 -4.35 6.58 -17.64
N GLU A 144 -4.68 7.74 -18.20
CA GLU A 144 -6.03 8.01 -18.70
C GLU A 144 -5.95 8.76 -20.05
N GLY A 145 -7.00 8.58 -20.86
CA GLY A 145 -7.19 9.32 -22.09
C GLY A 145 -6.05 9.10 -23.08
N GLU A 146 -5.53 10.18 -23.66
CA GLU A 146 -4.53 10.10 -24.74
C GLU A 146 -3.22 9.39 -24.32
N ALA A 147 -2.88 9.39 -23.03
CA ALA A 147 -1.67 8.72 -22.53
C ALA A 147 -1.83 7.19 -22.54
N GLU A 148 -2.99 6.70 -22.07
CA GLU A 148 -3.36 5.29 -22.10
C GLU A 148 -3.45 4.80 -23.56
N GLU A 149 -4.20 5.50 -24.40
CA GLU A 149 -4.34 5.14 -25.82
C GLU A 149 -3.00 5.12 -26.56
N ARG A 150 -2.09 6.05 -26.23
CA ARG A 150 -0.75 6.08 -26.81
C ARG A 150 0.04 4.84 -26.39
N PHE A 151 0.05 4.51 -25.11
CA PHE A 151 0.74 3.32 -24.61
C PHE A 151 0.21 2.05 -25.27
N GLU A 152 -1.11 1.91 -25.38
CA GLU A 152 -1.75 0.80 -26.08
C GLU A 152 -1.35 0.72 -27.56
N ARG A 153 -1.28 1.86 -28.27
CA ARG A 153 -0.81 1.87 -29.66
C ARG A 153 0.65 1.44 -29.78
N GLU A 154 1.51 1.84 -28.85
CA GLU A 154 2.94 1.49 -28.85
C GLU A 154 3.17 -0.01 -28.60
N ILE A 155 2.50 -0.61 -27.62
CA ILE A 155 2.61 -2.06 -27.36
C ILE A 155 2.04 -2.88 -28.53
N ASN A 156 0.90 -2.45 -29.10
CA ASN A 156 0.29 -3.14 -30.24
C ASN A 156 1.17 -3.07 -31.48
N ALA A 157 1.83 -1.91 -31.72
CA ALA A 157 2.80 -1.76 -32.81
C ALA A 157 4.04 -2.65 -32.62
N ALA A 158 4.39 -2.98 -31.37
CA ALA A 158 5.43 -3.96 -31.05
C ALA A 158 4.95 -5.42 -31.12
N GLY A 159 3.68 -5.66 -31.42
CA GLY A 159 3.08 -6.99 -31.48
C GLY A 159 2.82 -7.62 -30.12
N LEU A 160 2.64 -6.81 -29.08
CA LEU A 160 2.40 -7.22 -27.70
C LEU A 160 0.97 -6.89 -27.25
N CYS A 161 0.46 -7.67 -26.31
CA CYS A 161 -0.82 -7.47 -25.63
C CYS A 161 -0.60 -7.29 -24.13
N ILE A 162 -1.05 -6.16 -23.55
CA ILE A 162 -0.89 -5.90 -22.11
C ILE A 162 -1.59 -6.96 -21.25
N TYR A 163 -2.58 -7.70 -21.76
CA TYR A 163 -3.29 -8.73 -21.01
C TYR A 163 -2.61 -10.09 -21.06
N ASP A 164 -2.06 -10.47 -22.20
CA ASP A 164 -1.54 -11.82 -22.45
C ASP A 164 -0.02 -11.92 -22.22
N ASP A 165 0.71 -10.84 -22.47
CA ASP A 165 2.18 -10.81 -22.45
C ASP A 165 2.74 -10.22 -21.15
N LYS A 166 2.02 -10.37 -20.03
CA LYS A 166 2.47 -9.89 -18.71
C LYS A 166 3.54 -10.82 -18.12
N PRO A 167 4.64 -10.30 -17.56
CA PRO A 167 5.10 -8.92 -17.66
C PRO A 167 5.63 -8.62 -19.07
N LEU A 168 5.36 -7.42 -19.56
CA LEU A 168 5.87 -6.96 -20.86
C LEU A 168 7.41 -6.95 -20.89
N PRO A 169 8.05 -7.05 -22.06
CA PRO A 169 9.48 -6.82 -22.17
C PRO A 169 9.84 -5.34 -21.99
N GLU A 170 11.10 -5.06 -21.70
CA GLU A 170 11.62 -3.69 -21.73
C GLU A 170 11.56 -3.09 -23.14
N PRO A 171 11.28 -1.77 -23.28
CA PRO A 171 11.16 -0.76 -22.22
C PRO A 171 9.76 -0.63 -21.59
N PHE A 172 8.79 -1.45 -22.02
CA PHE A 172 7.39 -1.28 -21.62
C PHE A 172 7.15 -1.65 -20.16
N HIS A 173 7.86 -2.64 -19.62
CA HIS A 173 7.72 -2.98 -18.20
C HIS A 173 8.09 -1.83 -17.28
N SER A 174 9.26 -1.22 -17.50
CA SER A 174 9.69 -0.04 -16.74
C SER A 174 8.71 1.12 -16.91
N ALA A 175 8.11 1.30 -18.09
CA ALA A 175 7.09 2.31 -18.32
C ALA A 175 5.81 2.03 -17.51
N VAL A 176 5.35 0.77 -17.41
CA VAL A 176 4.23 0.38 -16.55
C VAL A 176 4.55 0.70 -15.08
N GLN A 177 5.70 0.25 -14.58
CA GLN A 177 6.12 0.50 -13.19
C GLN A 177 6.28 1.97 -12.86
N ALA A 178 6.69 2.81 -13.82
CA ALA A 178 6.79 4.25 -13.61
C ALA A 178 5.42 4.87 -13.28
N THR A 179 4.33 4.36 -13.87
CA THR A 179 2.97 4.82 -13.54
C THR A 179 2.53 4.39 -12.14
N TRP A 180 3.06 3.29 -11.62
CA TRP A 180 2.74 2.82 -10.26
C TRP A 180 3.27 3.76 -9.18
N LEU A 181 4.28 4.58 -9.47
CA LEU A 181 4.82 5.53 -8.49
C LEU A 181 3.79 6.59 -8.06
N ASP A 182 2.70 6.77 -8.81
CA ASP A 182 1.62 7.66 -8.41
C ASP A 182 0.89 7.23 -7.14
N ILE A 183 0.97 5.96 -6.73
CA ILE A 183 0.35 5.51 -5.48
C ILE A 183 0.92 6.23 -4.24
N PHE A 184 2.11 6.81 -4.35
CA PHE A 184 2.75 7.58 -3.28
C PHE A 184 2.35 9.07 -3.29
N ARG A 185 1.63 9.53 -4.32
CA ARG A 185 1.19 10.92 -4.46
C ARG A 185 -0.22 11.09 -3.88
N LEU A 186 -0.29 11.20 -2.56
CA LEU A 186 -1.57 11.22 -1.84
C LEU A 186 -2.40 12.49 -2.12
N ASP A 187 -1.81 13.54 -2.69
CA ASP A 187 -2.48 14.78 -3.13
C ASP A 187 -3.08 14.70 -4.53
N VAL A 188 -2.76 13.66 -5.30
CA VAL A 188 -3.29 13.51 -6.66
C VAL A 188 -4.68 12.90 -6.63
N VAL A 189 -5.57 13.50 -7.42
CA VAL A 189 -6.90 12.99 -7.74
C VAL A 189 -6.98 12.67 -9.22
N ASN A 190 -7.35 11.43 -9.55
CA ASN A 190 -7.62 10.91 -10.88
C ASN A 190 -8.81 9.92 -10.86
N GLY A 191 -9.10 9.25 -11.97
CA GLY A 191 -10.19 8.30 -12.11
C GLY A 191 -10.13 7.06 -11.20
N PHE A 192 -8.99 6.81 -10.56
CA PHE A 192 -8.78 5.71 -9.61
C PHE A 192 -8.74 6.16 -8.14
N THR A 193 -8.78 7.47 -7.86
CA THR A 193 -8.54 8.01 -6.52
C THR A 193 -9.58 9.05 -6.13
N VAL A 194 -9.70 9.28 -4.83
CA VAL A 194 -10.55 10.33 -4.25
C VAL A 194 -9.72 11.47 -3.68
N ASP A 195 -10.38 12.54 -3.23
CA ASP A 195 -9.72 13.64 -2.53
C ASP A 195 -8.88 13.13 -1.36
N PHE A 196 -7.76 13.81 -1.08
CA PHE A 196 -6.82 13.41 -0.01
C PHE A 196 -7.52 13.15 1.33
N GLN A 197 -8.57 13.88 1.70
CA GLN A 197 -9.25 13.67 2.98
C GLN A 197 -10.04 12.35 3.06
N GLN A 198 -10.37 11.78 1.91
CA GLN A 198 -11.17 10.55 1.77
C GLN A 198 -10.32 9.31 1.49
N LYS A 199 -9.04 9.47 1.12
CA LYS A 199 -8.18 8.33 0.79
C LYS A 199 -7.96 7.40 1.98
N SER A 200 -8.03 6.11 1.76
CA SER A 200 -7.47 5.14 2.70
C SER A 200 -5.95 5.12 2.52
N ILE A 201 -5.19 5.28 3.61
CA ILE A 201 -3.73 5.37 3.56
C ILE A 201 -3.14 4.19 4.32
N GLN A 202 -2.29 3.45 3.63
CA GLN A 202 -1.48 2.41 4.20
C GLN A 202 -0.02 2.84 4.26
N GLY A 203 0.74 2.13 5.08
CA GLY A 203 2.18 2.29 5.22
C GLY A 203 2.87 0.94 5.26
N VAL A 204 4.10 0.92 4.75
CA VAL A 204 5.01 -0.21 4.83
C VAL A 204 6.26 0.15 5.62
N PHE A 205 6.76 -0.81 6.41
CA PHE A 205 7.97 -0.69 7.23
C PHE A 205 8.59 -2.08 7.49
N TRP A 206 9.87 -2.15 7.85
CA TRP A 206 10.59 -3.43 7.91
C TRP A 206 10.58 -4.12 9.28
N THR A 207 10.68 -3.35 10.35
CA THR A 207 10.93 -3.89 11.69
C THR A 207 9.81 -3.48 12.62
N LEU A 208 9.10 -4.46 13.16
CA LEU A 208 8.11 -4.26 14.21
C LEU A 208 8.73 -4.63 15.56
N THR A 209 8.68 -3.70 16.52
CA THR A 209 9.23 -3.89 17.86
C THR A 209 8.18 -3.71 18.94
N PRO A 210 8.34 -4.34 20.13
CA PRO A 210 7.39 -4.19 21.23
C PRO A 210 7.13 -2.73 21.65
N ASP A 211 8.14 -1.85 21.58
CA ASP A 211 8.01 -0.45 21.98
C ASP A 211 7.15 0.40 21.03
N MET A 212 6.96 -0.07 19.79
CA MET A 212 6.02 0.54 18.84
C MET A 212 4.56 0.26 19.22
N VAL A 213 4.27 -0.85 19.90
CA VAL A 213 2.89 -1.23 20.27
C VAL A 213 2.39 -0.35 21.41
N LYS A 214 1.26 0.33 21.19
CA LYS A 214 0.58 1.20 22.17
C LYS A 214 -0.71 0.60 22.70
N GLY A 215 -1.35 -0.27 21.92
CA GLY A 215 -2.57 -0.95 22.32
C GLY A 215 -2.78 -2.25 21.55
N VAL A 216 -3.55 -3.14 22.15
CA VAL A 216 -4.03 -4.38 21.56
C VAL A 216 -5.53 -4.42 21.79
N VAL A 217 -6.31 -4.57 20.72
CA VAL A 217 -7.77 -4.64 20.77
C VAL A 217 -8.20 -5.98 20.20
N GLU A 218 -8.93 -6.75 20.98
CA GLU A 218 -9.61 -7.95 20.52
C GLU A 218 -10.82 -7.55 19.65
N PRO A 219 -11.13 -8.30 18.58
CA PRO A 219 -12.34 -8.08 17.82
C PRO A 219 -13.53 -8.30 18.75
N ALA A 220 -14.54 -7.42 18.66
CA ALA A 220 -15.75 -7.60 19.44
C ALA A 220 -16.44 -8.89 18.97
N PRO A 221 -16.88 -9.79 19.87
CA PRO A 221 -17.66 -10.96 19.47
C PRO A 221 -18.91 -10.49 18.71
N ASP A 222 -19.22 -11.20 17.63
CA ASP A 222 -20.23 -10.83 16.64
C ASP A 222 -21.54 -10.31 17.25
N PHE A 223 -22.03 -9.20 16.70
CA PHE A 223 -23.46 -8.93 16.70
C PHE A 223 -24.04 -9.81 15.59
N GLU A 224 -24.94 -10.74 15.92
CA GLU A 224 -25.76 -11.45 14.94
C GLU A 224 -26.33 -10.43 13.95
N VAL A 225 -25.97 -10.56 12.67
CA VAL A 225 -26.60 -9.79 11.60
C VAL A 225 -28.00 -10.39 11.46
N ASP A 226 -29.02 -9.64 11.88
CA ASP A 226 -30.41 -9.98 11.62
C ASP A 226 -30.59 -10.09 10.09
N GLU A 227 -30.87 -11.30 9.60
CA GLU A 227 -30.95 -11.64 8.17
C GLU A 227 -32.09 -10.91 7.42
N HIS A 228 -32.77 -9.97 8.07
CA HIS A 228 -33.93 -9.26 7.53
C HIS A 228 -33.66 -7.89 6.88
N GLU A 229 -32.42 -7.39 6.87
CA GLU A 229 -32.09 -6.09 6.23
C GLU A 229 -30.92 -6.13 5.21
N ALA A 230 -30.79 -7.18 4.41
CA ALA A 230 -29.94 -7.12 3.22
C ALA A 230 -30.69 -6.40 2.06
N PRO A 231 -30.24 -5.23 1.58
CA PRO A 231 -30.73 -4.70 0.32
C PRO A 231 -30.19 -5.57 -0.82
N VAL A 232 -31.09 -6.09 -1.63
CA VAL A 232 -30.80 -6.82 -2.86
C VAL A 232 -30.05 -5.88 -3.80
N ALA A 233 -28.75 -6.12 -4.00
CA ALA A 233 -27.94 -5.43 -4.99
C ALA A 233 -28.05 -6.14 -6.35
N PHE A 234 -28.33 -5.37 -7.40
CA PHE A 234 -28.11 -5.73 -8.80
C PHE A 234 -26.68 -5.34 -9.21
#